data_AF-A0A969MYI1-F1
#
_entry.id   AF-A0A969MYI1-F1
#
_cell.length_a   1.000
_cell.length_b   1.000
_cell.length_c   1.000
_cell.angle_alpha   90.00
_cell.angle_beta   90.00
_cell.angle_gamma   90.00
#
_symmetry.space_group_name_H-M   'P 1'
#
loop_
_entity.id
_entity.type
_entity.pdbx_description
1 polymer ?
#
loop_
_entity_poly.entity_id
_entity_poly.type
_entity_poly.pdbx_seq_one_letter_code
_entity_poly.pdbx_strand_id
1 'polypeptide(L)' 'MPEANVQVCPVCTVKIVKSIGGDQVLFSSGPPGTRAKLTARVCQFVTKEGCINKNPALVGEIRPDDYYKPQL' A
#
# COMPACT_ATOMS: atom_id res chain seq x y z
N MET A 1 -9.95 18.03 15.14
CA MET A 1 -9.00 17.62 14.08
C MET A 1 -9.37 16.19 13.73
N PRO A 2 -9.82 15.84 12.51
CA PRO A 2 -10.15 14.45 12.26
C PRO A 2 -8.84 13.67 12.31
N GLU A 3 -8.76 12.74 13.25
CA GLU A 3 -7.64 11.80 13.35
C GLU A 3 -7.49 11.13 11.99
N ALA A 4 -6.40 11.42 11.28
CA ALA A 4 -6.08 10.70 10.07
C ALA A 4 -6.08 9.21 10.45
N ASN A 5 -6.98 8.43 9.88
CA ASN A 5 -7.18 7.04 10.27
C ASN A 5 -6.05 6.21 9.63
N VAL A 6 -4.88 6.27 10.26
CA VAL A 6 -3.63 5.66 9.76
C VAL A 6 -3.57 4.22 10.24
N GLN A 7 -3.49 3.30 9.29
CA GLN A 7 -3.29 1.88 9.53
C GLN A 7 -1.85 1.51 9.22
N VAL A 8 -1.14 0.92 10.18
CA VAL A 8 0.22 0.43 9.97
C VAL A 8 0.17 -1.08 9.76
N CYS A 9 0.76 -1.56 8.67
CA CYS A 9 0.84 -2.99 8.42
C CYS A 9 1.85 -3.62 9.40
N PRO A 10 1.48 -4.61 10.24
CA PRO A 10 2.41 -5.23 11.18
C PRO A 10 3.46 -6.11 10.49
N VAL A 11 3.25 -6.44 9.21
CA VAL A 11 4.14 -7.34 8.45
C VAL A 11 5.16 -6.58 7.61
N CYS A 12 4.70 -5.58 6.85
CA CYS A 12 5.58 -4.82 5.95
C CYS A 12 5.84 -3.37 6.40
N THR A 13 5.33 -2.98 7.58
CA THR A 13 5.51 -1.66 8.24
C THR A 13 5.06 -0.43 7.45
N VAL A 14 4.50 -0.62 6.25
CA VAL A 14 3.90 0.42 5.43
C VAL A 14 2.67 1.02 6.12
N LYS A 15 2.51 2.34 6.00
CA LYS A 15 1.37 3.08 6.56
C LYS A 15 0.34 3.36 5.47
N ILE A 16 -0.93 3.15 5.76
CA ILE A 16 -2.07 3.47 4.91
C ILE A 16 -2.89 4.54 5.60
N VAL A 17 -2.94 5.73 5.02
CA VAL A 17 -3.75 6.85 5.48
C VAL A 17 -5.10 6.79 4.77
N LYS A 18 -6.17 6.51 5.51
CA LYS A 18 -7.53 6.54 4.94
C LYS A 18 -8.02 7.97 4.83
N SER A 19 -8.47 8.34 3.63
CA SER A 19 -9.01 9.67 3.34
C SER A 19 -10.29 9.57 2.54
N ILE A 20 -11.18 10.55 2.73
CA ILE A 20 -12.40 10.69 1.92
C ILE A 20 -11.96 11.03 0.49
N GLY A 21 -12.12 10.09 -0.44
CA GLY A 21 -11.65 10.22 -1.83
C GLY A 21 -10.53 9.25 -2.24
N GLY A 22 -9.99 8.47 -1.30
CA GLY A 22 -9.05 7.39 -1.61
C GLY A 22 -7.97 7.21 -0.55
N ASP A 23 -7.50 5.97 -0.40
CA ASP A 23 -6.43 5.65 0.54
C ASP A 23 -5.05 6.04 -0.03
N GLN A 24 -4.24 6.69 0.79
CA GLN A 24 -2.86 7.03 0.47
C GLN A 24 -1.90 6.10 1.21
N VAL A 25 -0.95 5.51 0.49
CA VAL A 25 0.06 4.62 1.05
C VAL A 25 1.39 5.34 1.21
N LEU A 26 1.96 5.31 2.41
CA LEU A 26 3.27 5.87 2.72
C LEU A 26 4.29 4.74 2.88
N PHE A 27 5.17 4.63 1.90
CA PHE A 27 6.31 3.72 1.92
C PHE A 27 7.44 4.27 2.81
N SER A 28 8.34 3.40 3.28
CA SER A 28 9.50 3.83 4.06
C SER A 28 10.50 4.67 3.26
N SER A 29 10.50 4.50 1.93
CA SER A 29 11.33 5.25 0.99
C SER A 29 10.57 5.54 -0.29
N GLY A 30 10.81 6.73 -0.86
CA GLY A 30 10.19 7.17 -2.11
C GLY A 30 8.84 7.88 -1.93
N PRO A 31 8.16 8.20 -3.04
CA PRO A 31 6.90 8.95 -3.01
C PRO A 31 5.76 8.09 -2.45
N PRO A 32 4.70 8.74 -1.91
CA PRO A 32 3.44 8.06 -1.60
C PRO A 32 2.87 7.34 -2.82
N GLY A 33 2.08 6.31 -2.58
CA GLY A 33 1.40 5.57 -3.63
C GLY A 33 0.03 5.08 -3.24
N THR A 34 -0.46 4.09 -3.98
CA THR A 34 -1.78 3.49 -3.83
C THR A 34 -1.69 2.10 -3.20
N ARG A 35 -2.83 1.55 -2.80
CA ARG A 35 -2.91 0.15 -2.38
C ARG A 35 -2.50 -0.82 -3.50
N ALA A 36 -2.80 -0.50 -4.76
CA ALA A 36 -2.35 -1.24 -5.93
C ALA A 36 -0.82 -1.30 -6.00
N LYS A 37 -0.14 -0.14 -5.87
CA LYS A 37 1.32 -0.06 -5.80
C LYS A 37 1.91 -0.86 -4.63
N LEU A 38 1.26 -0.81 -3.48
CA LEU A 38 1.67 -1.59 -2.31
C LEU A 38 1.59 -3.10 -2.56
N THR A 39 0.52 -3.57 -3.19
CA THR A 39 0.38 -4.99 -3.57
C THR A 39 1.44 -5.36 -4.60
N ALA A 40 1.56 -4.61 -5.69
CA ALA A 40 2.47 -4.87 -6.80
C ALA A 40 3.96 -4.84 -6.42
N ARG A 41 4.34 -4.15 -5.33
CA ARG A 41 5.75 -4.07 -4.92
C ARG A 41 6.08 -4.91 -3.69
N VAL A 42 5.12 -5.09 -2.78
CA VAL A 42 5.40 -5.64 -1.46
C VAL A 42 4.43 -6.76 -1.11
N CYS A 43 3.13 -6.47 -0.92
CA CYS A 43 2.24 -7.47 -0.31
C CYS A 43 1.91 -8.68 -1.19
N GLN A 44 2.16 -8.64 -2.51
CA GLN A 44 2.11 -9.85 -3.34
C GLN A 44 3.17 -10.89 -2.97
N PHE A 45 4.33 -10.45 -2.44
CA PHE A 45 5.44 -11.32 -2.06
C PHE A 45 5.41 -11.70 -0.57
N VAL A 46 4.51 -11.10 0.20
CA VAL A 46 4.39 -11.37 1.64
C VAL A 46 3.62 -12.68 1.83
N THR A 47 4.30 -13.73 2.28
CA THR A 47 3.67 -15.03 2.61
C THR A 47 3.06 -15.05 4.01
N LYS A 48 3.55 -14.19 4.91
CA LYS A 48 3.05 -14.10 6.30
C LYS A 48 1.59 -13.67 6.36
N GLU A 49 0.87 -14.21 7.33
CA GLU A 49 -0.47 -13.80 7.69
C GLU A 49 -0.45 -12.42 8.37
N GLY A 50 -1.51 -11.63 8.21
CA GLY A 50 -1.63 -10.30 8.82
C GLY A 50 -1.18 -9.10 7.96
N CYS A 51 -0.75 -9.26 6.69
CA CYS A 51 -0.66 -8.08 5.80
C CYS A 51 -2.06 -7.52 5.55
N ILE A 52 -2.28 -6.26 5.94
CA ILE A 52 -3.57 -5.55 5.83
C ILE A 52 -3.96 -5.19 4.38
N ASN A 53 -3.06 -5.40 3.42
CA ASN A 53 -3.24 -5.11 2.00
C ASN A 53 -3.25 -6.37 1.14
N LYS A 54 -3.94 -7.43 1.62
CA LYS A 54 -4.17 -8.69 0.88
C LYS A 54 -5.61 -8.85 0.37
N ASN A 55 -6.56 -8.05 0.85
CA ASN A 55 -7.95 -8.16 0.39
C ASN A 55 -8.08 -7.57 -1.02
N PRO A 56 -8.34 -8.39 -2.07
CA PRO A 56 -8.40 -7.92 -3.44
C PRO A 56 -9.47 -6.85 -3.68
N ALA A 57 -10.57 -6.87 -2.90
CA ALA A 57 -11.62 -5.86 -2.99
C ALA A 57 -11.16 -4.45 -2.54
N LEU A 58 -10.05 -4.35 -1.80
CA LEU A 58 -9.51 -3.08 -1.31
C LEU A 58 -8.28 -2.61 -2.08
N VAL A 59 -7.62 -3.48 -2.86
CA VAL A 59 -6.36 -3.13 -3.56
C VAL A 59 -6.61 -2.16 -4.72
N GLY A 60 -7.76 -2.31 -5.40
CA GLY A 60 -8.04 -1.63 -6.66
C GLY A 60 -7.33 -2.30 -7.85
N GLU A 61 -7.43 -1.69 -9.02
CA GLU A 61 -6.75 -2.15 -10.24
C GLU A 61 -5.24 -1.95 -10.12
N ILE A 62 -4.46 -3.02 -10.36
CA ILE A 62 -3.01 -2.96 -10.47
C ILE A 62 -2.64 -2.66 -11.92
N ARG A 63 -1.91 -1.56 -12.14
CA ARG A 63 -1.44 -1.13 -13.45
C ARG A 63 0.03 -1.50 -13.67
N PRO A 64 0.51 -1.58 -14.92
CA PRO A 64 1.92 -1.87 -15.21
C PRO A 64 2.92 -0.91 -14.54
N ASP A 65 2.50 0.34 -14.28
CA ASP A 65 3.34 1.36 -13.62
C ASP A 65 3.42 1.18 -12.09
N ASP A 66 2.54 0.38 -11.50
CA ASP A 66 2.56 0.09 -10.06
C ASP A 66 3.74 -0.81 -9.69
N TYR A 67 4.20 -1.66 -10.60
CA TYR A 67 5.37 -2.51 -10.38
C TYR A 67 6.64 -1.68 -10.17
N TYR A 68 7.63 -2.29 -9.51
CA TYR A 68 8.92 -1.64 -9.32
C TYR A 68 9.62 -1.47 -10.67
N LYS A 69 10.04 -0.24 -10.97
CA LYS A 69 10.88 0.09 -12.11
C LYS A 69 12.19 0.66 -11.55
N PRO A 70 13.33 -0.02 -11.70
CA PRO A 70 14.61 0.58 -11.36
C PRO A 70 14.78 1.83 -12.20
N GLN A 71 15.07 2.96 -11.57
CA GLN A 71 15.47 4.17 -12.28
C GLN A 71 16.87 3.89 -12.83
N LEU A 72 16.97 3.73 -14.15
CA LEU A 72 18.23 3.65 -14.89
C LEU A 72 18.91 5.01 -14.91
#